data_AF-A0A2J8LJD5-F1
#
_entry.id   AF-A0A2J8LJD5-F1
#
_cell.length_a   1.000
_cell.length_b   1.000
_cell.length_c   1.000
_cell.angle_alpha   90.00
_cell.angle_beta   90.00
_cell.angle_gamma   90.00
#
_symmetry.space_group_name_H-M   'P 1'
#
loop_
_entity.id
_entity.type
_entity.pdbx_description
1 polymer ?
#
loop_
_entity_poly.entity_id
_entity_poly.type
_entity_poly.pdbx_seq_one_letter_code
_entity_poly.pdbx_strand_id
1 'polypeptide(L)' 'MEANHCSLGVYPSYPDLVIDVGEVTLGEENRKKLQKTQRDQERARVIRAACALLNSGGGVIQMEMANRDERPTEMGL' A
#
# COMPACT_ATOMS: atom_id res chain seq x y z
N MET A 1 -9.59 7.59 -47.10
CA MET A 1 -9.63 8.65 -46.08
C MET A 1 -9.04 8.08 -44.82
N GLU A 2 -8.02 8.74 -44.29
CA GLU A 2 -7.11 8.25 -43.25
C GLU A 2 -7.82 7.83 -41.96
N ALA A 3 -7.44 6.65 -41.45
CA ALA A 3 -7.63 6.33 -40.05
C ALA A 3 -6.65 7.19 -39.25
N ASN A 4 -7.16 8.13 -38.46
CA ASN A 4 -6.37 8.88 -37.49
C ASN A 4 -5.88 7.90 -36.40
N HIS A 5 -4.73 7.29 -36.64
CA HIS A 5 -3.98 6.57 -35.62
C HIS A 5 -3.34 7.60 -34.68
N CYS A 6 -4.10 8.06 -33.67
CA CYS A 6 -3.48 8.67 -32.50
C CYS A 6 -2.74 7.56 -31.73
N SER A 7 -1.43 7.45 -31.95
CA SER A 7 -0.53 6.46 -31.35
C SER A 7 0.17 6.96 -30.08
N LEU A 8 -0.39 7.96 -29.39
CA LEU A 8 0.25 8.55 -28.22
C LEU A 8 -0.03 7.70 -26.97
N GLY A 9 0.88 6.77 -26.65
CA GLY A 9 0.89 6.03 -25.39
C GLY A 9 1.71 6.76 -24.33
N VAL A 10 1.09 7.12 -23.22
CA VAL A 10 1.78 7.61 -22.02
C VAL A 10 1.86 6.47 -21.03
N TYR A 11 3.08 6.07 -20.69
CA TYR A 11 3.35 5.04 -19.69
C TYR A 11 4.07 5.69 -18.52
N PRO A 12 3.42 5.88 -17.37
CA PRO A 12 4.08 6.39 -16.19
C PRO A 12 5.11 5.34 -15.71
N SER A 13 6.35 5.77 -15.49
CA SER A 13 7.42 4.94 -14.94
C SER A 13 7.30 4.73 -13.43
N TYR A 14 6.42 5.51 -12.77
CA TYR A 14 6.20 5.54 -11.34
C TYR A 14 4.72 5.75 -11.04
N PRO A 15 4.21 5.30 -9.87
CA PRO A 15 2.84 5.59 -9.46
C PRO A 15 2.60 7.10 -9.31
N ASP A 16 1.49 7.59 -9.86
CA ASP A 16 1.10 9.00 -9.79
C ASP A 16 0.82 9.48 -8.36
N LEU A 17 0.42 8.55 -7.48
CA LEU A 17 0.14 8.82 -6.07
C LEU A 17 0.74 7.72 -5.18
N VAL A 18 1.53 8.16 -4.19
CA VAL A 18 2.11 7.31 -3.15
C VAL A 18 1.67 7.83 -1.79
N ILE A 19 1.15 6.95 -0.93
CA ILE A 19 0.85 7.27 0.46
C ILE A 19 1.79 6.47 1.35
N ASP A 20 2.65 7.17 2.10
CA ASP A 20 3.49 6.57 3.12
C ASP A 20 2.69 6.41 4.43
N VAL A 21 2.65 5.19 4.97
CA VAL A 21 1.98 4.87 6.24
C VAL A 21 2.96 4.57 7.39
N GLY A 22 4.26 4.76 7.16
CA GLY A 22 5.35 4.54 8.08
C GLY A 22 5.64 3.06 8.33
N GLU A 23 6.16 2.76 9.52
CA GLU A 23 6.42 1.38 9.93
C GLU A 23 5.11 0.60 10.19
N VAL A 24 5.04 -0.62 9.66
CA VAL A 24 3.94 -1.56 9.83
C VAL A 24 4.50 -2.96 10.03
N THR A 25 3.93 -3.71 10.98
CA THR A 25 4.27 -5.12 11.16
C THR A 25 3.41 -5.98 10.22
N LEU A 26 4.06 -6.83 9.44
CA LEU A 26 3.41 -7.75 8.48
C LEU A 26 3.51 -9.21 8.93
N GLY A 27 2.58 -10.03 8.46
CA GLY A 27 2.45 -11.44 8.84
C GLY A 27 1.44 -11.67 9.97
N GLU A 28 0.54 -12.64 9.82
CA GLU A 28 -0.52 -12.93 10.80
C GLU A 28 0.08 -13.24 12.18
N GLU A 29 1.07 -14.13 12.21
CA GLU A 29 1.72 -14.56 13.44
C GLU A 29 2.49 -13.44 14.14
N ASN A 30 3.01 -12.46 13.39
CA ASN A 30 3.70 -11.31 13.97
C ASN A 30 2.72 -10.27 14.50
N ARG A 31 1.67 -9.99 13.74
CA ARG A 31 0.60 -9.08 14.17
C ARG A 31 -0.08 -9.60 15.43
N LYS A 32 -0.28 -10.92 15.58
CA LYS A 32 -0.83 -11.53 16.81
C LYS A 32 0.02 -11.26 18.05
N LYS A 33 1.35 -11.13 17.92
CA LYS A 33 2.27 -10.82 19.02
C LYS A 33 2.22 -9.35 19.46
N LEU A 34 1.73 -8.45 18.61
CA LEU A 34 1.60 -7.04 18.96
C LEU A 34 0.53 -6.78 20.02
N GLN A 35 0.75 -5.74 20.82
CA GLN A 35 -0.31 -5.17 21.65
C GLN A 35 -1.48 -4.72 20.77
N LYS A 36 -2.71 -5.00 21.21
CA LYS A 36 -3.94 -4.70 20.45
C LYS A 36 -3.98 -3.24 19.98
N THR A 37 -3.65 -2.30 20.85
CA THR A 37 -3.64 -0.86 20.53
C THR A 37 -2.69 -0.52 19.38
N GLN A 38 -1.48 -1.09 19.37
CA GLN A 38 -0.52 -0.87 18.29
C GLN A 38 -1.02 -1.48 16.97
N ARG A 39 -1.51 -2.72 17.02
CA ARG A 39 -2.08 -3.42 15.86
C ARG A 39 -3.24 -2.64 15.24
N ASP A 40 -4.14 -2.13 16.07
CA ASP A 40 -5.29 -1.33 15.64
C ASP A 40 -4.88 0.01 15.04
N GLN A 41 -3.85 0.67 15.59
CA GLN A 41 -3.30 1.91 15.04
C GLN A 41 -2.65 1.67 13.66
N GLU A 42 -1.79 0.66 13.52
CA GLU A 42 -1.18 0.29 12.24
C GLU A 42 -2.26 -0.04 11.20
N ARG A 43 -3.27 -0.85 11.59
CA ARG A 43 -4.41 -1.21 10.74
C ARG A 43 -5.18 0.03 10.29
N ALA A 44 -5.46 0.97 11.19
CA ALA A 44 -6.22 2.17 10.87
C ALA A 44 -5.49 3.06 9.85
N ARG A 45 -4.15 3.18 9.94
CA ARG A 45 -3.35 3.93 8.95
C ARG A 45 -3.46 3.28 7.56
N VAL A 46 -3.26 1.97 7.47
CA VAL A 46 -3.34 1.22 6.20
C VAL A 46 -4.74 1.32 5.58
N ILE A 47 -5.80 1.12 6.37
CA ILE A 47 -7.19 1.22 5.89
C ILE A 47 -7.50 2.62 5.37
N ARG A 48 -7.08 3.67 6.09
CA ARG A 48 -7.29 5.06 5.64
C ARG A 48 -6.58 5.35 4.33
N ALA A 49 -5.33 4.90 4.18
CA ALA A 49 -4.58 5.05 2.94
C ALA A 49 -5.27 4.30 1.79
N ALA A 50 -5.70 3.05 2.01
CA ALA A 50 -6.43 2.28 1.00
C ALA A 50 -7.73 2.98 0.57
N CYS A 51 -8.53 3.45 1.53
CA CYS A 51 -9.74 4.24 1.23
C CYS A 51 -9.42 5.52 0.44
N ALA A 52 -8.36 6.23 0.79
CA ALA A 52 -7.96 7.44 0.07
C ALA A 52 -7.62 7.13 -1.39
N LEU A 53 -6.84 6.06 -1.65
CA LEU A 53 -6.48 5.64 -3.00
C LEU A 53 -7.72 5.19 -3.80
N LEU A 54 -8.60 4.39 -3.21
CA LEU A 54 -9.84 3.92 -3.87
C LEU A 54 -10.72 5.10 -4.32
N ASN A 55 -10.75 6.19 -3.56
CA ASN A 55 -11.55 7.38 -3.85
C ASN A 55 -10.82 8.46 -4.66
N SER A 56 -9.55 8.24 -5.01
CA SER A 56 -8.70 9.25 -5.67
C SER A 56 -8.04 8.75 -6.96
N GLY A 57 -8.56 7.67 -7.56
CA GLY A 57 -8.06 7.13 -8.83
C GLY A 57 -6.93 6.10 -8.71
N GLY A 58 -6.64 5.60 -7.51
CA GLY A 58 -5.63 4.57 -7.25
C GLY A 58 -4.27 5.13 -6.83
N GLY A 59 -3.28 4.24 -6.74
CA GLY A 59 -1.91 4.57 -6.34
C GLY A 59 -1.23 3.43 -5.57
N VAL A 60 -0.17 3.74 -4.84
CA VAL A 60 0.62 2.78 -4.05
C VAL A 60 0.66 3.21 -2.58
N ILE A 61 0.53 2.24 -1.67
CA ILE A 61 0.82 2.45 -0.25
C ILE A 61 2.26 2.01 0.00
N GLN A 62 3.10 2.94 0.42
CA GLN A 62 4.47 2.66 0.84
C GLN A 62 4.50 2.46 2.36
N MET A 63 5.26 1.47 2.81
CA MET A 63 5.47 1.21 4.23
C MET A 63 6.84 0.57 4.45
N GLU A 64 7.38 0.78 5.65
CA GLU A 64 8.59 0.10 6.12
C GLU A 64 8.17 -1.08 7.03
N MET A 65 8.78 -2.26 6.83
CA MET A 65 8.46 -3.40 7.69
C MET A 65 9.15 -3.23 9.05
N ALA A 66 8.37 -3.21 10.13
CA ALA A 66 8.92 -3.15 11.48
C ALA A 66 9.68 -4.45 11.84
N ASN A 67 9.23 -5.59 11.33
CA ASN A 67 9.84 -6.91 11.49
C ASN A 67 10.84 -7.23 10.38
N ARG A 68 11.93 -6.46 10.30
CA ARG A 68 12.92 -6.46 9.19
C ARG A 68 13.67 -7.79 8.99
N ASP A 69 13.81 -8.59 10.04
CA ASP A 69 14.51 -9.88 9.99
C ASP A 69 13.65 -10.99 9.38
N GLU A 70 12.35 -10.74 9.23
CA GLU A 70 11.39 -11.67 8.66
C GLU A 70 11.05 -11.31 7.21
N ARG A 71 10.60 -12.30 6.44
CA ARG A 71 10.16 -12.12 5.04
C ARG A 71 8.70 -12.52 4.88
N PRO A 72 7.76 -11.86 5.57
CA PRO A 72 6.35 -12.17 5.44
C PRO A 72 5.89 -11.87 4.01
N THR A 73 5.18 -12.80 3.39
CA THR A 73 4.53 -12.62 2.08
C THR A 73 3.07 -12.20 2.21
N GLU A 74 2.55 -12.19 3.44
CA GLU A 74 1.17 -11.87 3.78
C GLU A 74 1.11 -10.59 4.62
N MET A 75 0.01 -9.84 4.47
CA MET A 75 -0.21 -8.66 5.30
C MET A 75 -0.50 -9.04 6.77
N GLY A 76 -1.22 -10.15 6.99
CA GLY A 76 -1.83 -10.50 8.28
C GLY A 76 -3.07 -9.64 8.57
N LEU A 77 -4.07 -10.23 9.22
CA LEU A 77 -5.37 -9.61 9.53
C LEU A 77 -5.32 -8.74 10.81
#